data_AF-A0A7S2WR15-F1
#
_entry.id   AF-A0A7S2WR15-F1
#
_cell.length_a   1.000
_cell.length_b   1.000
_cell.length_c   1.000
_cell.angle_alpha   90.00
_cell.angle_beta   90.00
_cell.angle_gamma   90.00
#
_symmetry.space_group_name_H-M   'P 1'
#
loop_
_entity.id
_entity.type
_entity.pdbx_description
1 polymer ?
#
loop_
_entity_poly.entity_id
_entity_poly.type
_entity_poly.pdbx_seq_one_letter_code
_entity_poly.pdbx_strand_id
1 'polypeptide(L)'
;QPIVRTVGVAVAAVAVAVVVRRVLRRLGGGGGGRDDEMARFEELMRRMDEDVEPGSSGPTRRRRGGPGRAAAPSFEGGGASEAPAESKARGGGLGGMFRRKPKRPVTLPEVLEKHKKAKSFTEGAIDASLAALPAHILASVRTESPPGEEDLTALRDASELSASEGADVIADAAHAILVDLIDEAADAAEGGPTMEALGHVFGFTRTAAELFDTVAPGVSIKPVTYGGKLGKNRLEKLYSQYVASDSPEDVEMLQSLLNIKDAAADRINQKVIMDSLMEMMKDVDPAELEGLGMGDLFGPGGAGGAGGADGEGMPFSPDDIQGMVDALKTALAEGELDKAEVRKELSESFSQLGMDLPTLTSALKSNPTPETQELVALLEDIME
;
A
#
# COMPACT_ATOMS: atom_id res chain seq x y z
N GLN A 1 34.82 9.30 2.21
CA GLN A 1 34.08 8.49 1.23
C GLN A 1 32.67 8.00 1.65
N PRO A 2 32.14 8.14 2.89
CA PRO A 2 30.76 7.70 3.18
C PRO A 2 29.70 8.56 2.46
N ILE A 3 30.01 9.84 2.23
CA ILE A 3 29.13 10.75 1.48
C ILE A 3 28.94 10.23 0.04
N VAL A 4 29.98 9.81 -0.66
CA VAL A 4 29.86 9.33 -2.06
C VAL A 4 28.99 8.07 -2.17
N ARG A 5 28.97 7.21 -1.14
CA ARG A 5 28.15 5.98 -1.08
C ARG A 5 26.66 6.27 -0.87
N THR A 6 26.32 7.12 0.10
CA THR A 6 24.93 7.55 0.35
C THR A 6 24.35 8.30 -0.85
N VAL A 7 25.22 8.95 -1.61
CA VAL A 7 24.90 9.81 -2.73
C VAL A 7 24.58 9.03 -3.98
N GLY A 8 25.36 8.01 -4.32
CA GLY A 8 25.06 7.12 -5.45
C GLY A 8 23.68 6.46 -5.29
N VAL A 9 23.38 5.91 -4.11
CA VAL A 9 22.07 5.28 -3.79
C VAL A 9 20.93 6.28 -3.95
N ALA A 10 21.11 7.50 -3.44
CA ALA A 10 20.07 8.53 -3.46
C ALA A 10 19.83 9.10 -4.86
N VAL A 11 20.87 9.36 -5.67
CA VAL A 11 20.70 9.77 -7.07
C VAL A 11 20.02 8.65 -7.87
N ALA A 12 20.35 7.36 -7.61
CA ALA A 12 19.77 6.20 -8.29
C ALA A 12 18.28 6.05 -8.01
N ALA A 13 17.91 6.08 -6.72
CA ALA A 13 16.53 5.99 -6.28
C ALA A 13 15.69 7.14 -6.85
N VAL A 14 16.26 8.34 -6.95
CA VAL A 14 15.57 9.50 -7.54
C VAL A 14 15.42 9.33 -9.04
N ALA A 15 16.49 9.03 -9.79
CA ALA A 15 16.43 8.84 -11.24
C ALA A 15 15.40 7.75 -11.61
N VAL A 16 15.38 6.62 -10.90
CA VAL A 16 14.41 5.55 -11.08
C VAL A 16 12.99 6.02 -10.72
N ALA A 17 12.81 6.71 -9.59
CA ALA A 17 11.50 7.22 -9.18
C ALA A 17 10.93 8.26 -10.18
N VAL A 18 11.78 9.14 -10.73
CA VAL A 18 11.39 10.14 -11.75
C VAL A 18 10.97 9.46 -13.05
N VAL A 19 11.77 8.48 -13.52
CA VAL A 19 11.46 7.70 -14.73
C VAL A 19 10.17 6.90 -14.56
N VAL A 20 10.02 6.15 -13.45
CA VAL A 20 8.83 5.35 -13.16
C VAL A 20 7.59 6.23 -13.03
N ARG A 21 7.67 7.36 -12.32
CA ARG A 21 6.55 8.29 -12.17
C ARG A 21 6.13 8.92 -13.50
N ARG A 22 7.05 9.13 -14.43
CA ARG A 22 6.77 9.68 -15.77
C ARG A 22 6.21 8.62 -16.73
N VAL A 23 6.71 7.38 -16.67
CA VAL A 23 6.10 6.23 -17.35
C VAL A 23 4.66 6.03 -16.89
N LEU A 24 4.40 6.09 -15.58
CA LEU A 24 3.06 6.01 -15.02
C LEU A 24 2.17 7.21 -15.40
N ARG A 25 2.73 8.42 -15.55
CA ARG A 25 1.99 9.58 -16.10
C ARG A 25 1.66 9.42 -17.60
N ARG A 26 2.56 8.85 -18.41
CA ARG A 26 2.27 8.51 -19.82
C ARG A 26 1.19 7.44 -19.94
N LEU A 27 1.20 6.44 -19.06
CA LEU A 27 0.16 5.39 -19.00
C LEU A 27 -1.18 5.87 -18.42
N GLY A 28 -1.17 7.00 -17.71
CA GLY A 28 -2.33 7.57 -17.02
C GLY A 28 -2.95 8.81 -17.68
N GLY A 29 -2.34 9.39 -18.73
CA GLY A 29 -2.74 10.67 -19.31
C GLY A 29 -2.86 10.65 -20.84
N GLY A 30 -4.08 10.47 -21.35
CA GLY A 30 -4.44 10.78 -22.75
C GLY A 30 -4.97 9.58 -23.53
N GLY A 31 -6.29 9.54 -23.72
CA GLY A 31 -6.97 8.52 -24.50
C GLY A 31 -6.54 8.49 -25.97
N GLY A 32 -6.32 7.28 -26.48
CA GLY A 32 -6.15 7.02 -27.91
C GLY A 32 -5.18 5.89 -28.28
N GLY A 33 -4.20 5.56 -27.43
CA GLY A 33 -3.13 4.59 -27.76
C GLY A 33 -3.09 3.32 -26.91
N ARG A 34 -3.97 3.18 -25.92
CA ARG A 34 -3.92 2.11 -24.91
C ARG A 34 -4.11 0.71 -25.50
N ASP A 35 -4.97 0.58 -26.51
CA ASP A 35 -5.32 -0.72 -27.07
C ASP A 35 -4.23 -1.24 -28.01
N ASP A 36 -3.54 -0.34 -28.73
CA ASP A 36 -2.45 -0.71 -29.64
C ASP A 36 -1.16 -1.06 -28.90
N GLU A 37 -0.86 -0.40 -27.79
CA GLU A 37 0.30 -0.71 -26.96
C GLU A 37 0.09 -1.96 -26.11
N MET A 38 -1.12 -2.16 -25.57
CA MET A 38 -1.44 -3.41 -24.85
C MET A 38 -1.46 -4.61 -25.82
N ALA A 39 -1.98 -4.45 -27.04
CA ALA A 39 -1.93 -5.50 -28.07
C ALA A 39 -0.49 -5.84 -28.52
N ARG A 40 0.41 -4.85 -28.60
CA ARG A 40 1.83 -5.09 -28.89
C ARG A 40 2.56 -5.79 -27.74
N PHE A 41 2.20 -5.46 -26.50
CA PHE A 41 2.75 -6.09 -25.31
C PHE A 41 2.25 -7.54 -25.17
N GLU A 42 0.97 -7.80 -25.41
CA GLU A 42 0.40 -9.16 -25.45
C GLU A 42 1.00 -9.99 -26.59
N GLU A 43 1.21 -9.42 -27.79
CA GLU A 43 1.87 -10.11 -28.90
C GLU A 43 3.36 -10.40 -28.61
N LEU A 44 4.05 -9.53 -27.85
CA LEU A 44 5.42 -9.75 -27.41
C LEU A 44 5.50 -10.91 -26.39
N MET A 45 4.60 -10.94 -25.41
CA MET A 45 4.50 -12.03 -24.44
C MET A 45 4.12 -13.37 -25.11
N ARG A 46 3.20 -13.33 -26.09
CA ARG A 46 2.81 -14.50 -26.89
C ARG A 46 3.97 -15.08 -27.70
N ARG A 47 4.85 -14.22 -28.24
CA ARG A 47 6.06 -14.65 -28.95
C ARG A 47 7.11 -15.25 -28.03
N MET A 48 7.22 -14.75 -26.80
CA MET A 48 8.11 -15.32 -25.80
C MET A 48 7.64 -16.71 -25.33
N ASP A 49 6.34 -16.96 -25.31
CA ASP A 49 5.77 -18.30 -25.04
C ASP A 49 5.87 -19.25 -26.25
N GLU A 50 5.87 -18.73 -27.48
CA GLU A 50 6.01 -19.54 -28.70
C GLU A 50 7.45 -20.05 -28.95
N ASP A 51 8.46 -19.47 -28.29
CA ASP A 51 9.86 -19.95 -28.35
C ASP A 51 10.16 -21.11 -27.37
N VAL A 52 9.16 -21.61 -26.64
CA VAL A 52 9.27 -22.82 -25.81
C VAL A 52 8.60 -23.97 -26.55
N GLU A 53 9.37 -24.73 -27.32
CA GLU A 53 8.88 -25.97 -27.94
C GLU A 53 8.48 -27.02 -26.88
N PRO A 54 7.29 -27.63 -27.02
CA PRO A 54 7.20 -29.07 -26.85
C PRO A 54 6.73 -29.74 -28.14
N GLY A 55 7.54 -30.68 -28.59
CA GLY A 55 7.32 -31.46 -29.81
C GLY A 55 6.08 -32.35 -29.78
N SER A 56 5.29 -32.21 -30.84
CA SER A 56 4.77 -33.29 -31.70
C SER A 56 3.58 -34.19 -31.27
N SER A 57 2.63 -34.25 -32.23
CA SER A 57 1.69 -35.34 -32.60
C SER A 57 0.48 -35.55 -31.67
N GLY A 58 -0.78 -35.56 -32.12
CA GLY A 58 -1.41 -36.11 -33.33
C GLY A 58 -2.93 -36.28 -33.06
N PRO A 59 -3.77 -36.80 -33.99
CA PRO A 59 -4.91 -36.03 -34.48
C PRO A 59 -6.36 -36.58 -34.24
N THR A 60 -7.33 -35.69 -34.51
CA THR A 60 -8.72 -35.90 -35.01
C THR A 60 -9.81 -36.57 -34.16
N ARG A 61 -10.94 -35.86 -33.94
CA ARG A 61 -12.26 -36.28 -34.47
C ARG A 61 -13.38 -35.23 -34.38
N ARG A 62 -14.14 -35.14 -35.48
CA ARG A 62 -15.43 -34.45 -35.66
C ARG A 62 -16.58 -35.04 -34.81
N ARG A 63 -17.50 -34.17 -34.35
CA ARG A 63 -18.99 -34.32 -34.34
C ARG A 63 -19.57 -33.03 -33.71
N ARG A 64 -20.32 -32.16 -34.40
CA ARG A 64 -21.69 -32.22 -34.97
C ARG A 64 -22.80 -32.30 -33.90
N GLY A 65 -23.56 -31.20 -33.75
CA GLY A 65 -24.95 -31.18 -33.25
C GLY A 65 -25.23 -30.17 -32.13
N GLY A 66 -26.00 -29.10 -32.43
CA GLY A 66 -26.57 -28.14 -31.45
C GLY A 66 -27.73 -28.73 -30.63
N PRO A 67 -28.69 -27.94 -30.07
CA PRO A 67 -29.02 -26.53 -30.37
C PRO A 67 -29.26 -25.61 -29.14
N GLY A 68 -29.31 -24.30 -29.40
CA GLY A 68 -30.25 -23.37 -28.78
C GLY A 68 -29.98 -22.93 -27.34
N ARG A 69 -29.43 -21.72 -27.17
CA ARG A 69 -29.67 -20.91 -25.97
C ARG A 69 -29.99 -19.48 -26.35
N ALA A 70 -31.01 -18.98 -25.65
CA ALA A 70 -31.74 -17.75 -25.87
C ALA A 70 -30.88 -16.50 -25.70
N ALA A 71 -31.29 -15.45 -26.41
CA ALA A 71 -30.76 -14.11 -26.33
C ALA A 71 -30.81 -13.57 -24.89
N ALA A 72 -29.68 -13.03 -24.43
CA ALA A 72 -29.62 -12.20 -23.23
C ALA A 72 -30.15 -10.80 -23.56
N PRO A 73 -30.90 -10.14 -22.65
CA PRO A 73 -31.28 -8.76 -22.81
C PRO A 73 -30.06 -7.84 -22.59
N SER A 74 -29.86 -6.94 -23.54
CA SER A 74 -28.97 -5.78 -23.43
C SER A 74 -29.44 -4.88 -22.30
N PHE A 75 -28.60 -4.65 -21.29
CA PHE A 75 -28.86 -3.66 -20.25
C PHE A 75 -28.21 -2.33 -20.68
N GLU A 76 -29.05 -1.36 -21.00
CA GLU A 76 -28.67 0.03 -21.27
C GLU A 76 -28.18 0.72 -20.00
N GLY A 77 -27.24 1.65 -20.18
CA GLY A 77 -26.46 2.26 -19.12
C GLY A 77 -27.24 3.13 -18.13
N GLY A 78 -26.64 3.28 -16.95
CA GLY A 78 -27.13 4.18 -15.91
C GLY A 78 -25.97 4.75 -15.09
N GLY A 79 -25.71 6.04 -15.30
CA GLY A 79 -25.28 6.99 -14.27
C GLY A 79 -23.89 6.82 -13.65
N ALA A 80 -22.91 7.50 -14.23
CA ALA A 80 -21.72 7.92 -13.50
C ALA A 80 -22.13 8.84 -12.33
N SER A 81 -21.98 8.35 -11.10
CA SER A 81 -22.12 9.16 -9.89
C SER A 81 -20.89 10.06 -9.77
N GLU A 82 -21.10 11.37 -9.92
CA GLU A 82 -20.11 12.42 -9.67
C GLU A 82 -19.63 12.35 -8.20
N ALA A 83 -18.36 11.95 -8.01
CA ALA A 83 -17.69 12.08 -6.72
C ALA A 83 -17.48 13.58 -6.41
N PRO A 84 -17.79 14.06 -5.18
CA PRO A 84 -17.65 15.47 -4.85
C PRO A 84 -16.18 15.89 -4.80
N ALA A 85 -15.87 16.99 -5.50
CA ALA A 85 -14.55 17.59 -5.57
C ALA A 85 -13.95 17.87 -4.17
N GLU A 86 -12.85 17.20 -3.85
CA GLU A 86 -12.05 17.45 -2.66
C GLU A 86 -11.39 18.84 -2.72
N SER A 87 -11.68 19.68 -1.73
CA SER A 87 -11.08 21.00 -1.58
C SER A 87 -9.65 20.90 -1.04
N LYS A 88 -8.70 21.45 -1.81
CA LYS A 88 -7.27 21.52 -1.48
C LYS A 88 -7.01 22.52 -0.35
N ALA A 89 -7.09 22.07 0.90
CA ALA A 89 -6.52 22.81 2.03
C ALA A 89 -5.01 22.49 2.15
N ARG A 90 -4.16 23.43 1.74
CA ARG A 90 -2.70 23.39 1.94
C ARG A 90 -2.38 23.76 3.39
N GLY A 91 -2.16 22.76 4.24
CA GLY A 91 -1.58 22.92 5.58
C GLY A 91 -0.48 21.88 5.77
N GLY A 92 0.79 22.30 5.67
CA GLY A 92 1.98 21.45 5.79
C GLY A 92 2.31 21.07 7.24
N GLY A 93 1.39 20.36 7.89
CA GLY A 93 1.63 19.73 9.19
C GLY A 93 1.55 18.20 9.06
N LEU A 94 2.39 17.47 9.82
CA LEU A 94 2.45 16.00 9.90
C LEU A 94 1.11 15.31 10.29
N GLY A 95 0.03 16.08 10.48
CA GLY A 95 -1.35 15.62 10.69
C GLY A 95 -2.05 15.05 9.45
N GLY A 96 -1.37 14.96 8.31
CA GLY A 96 -1.97 14.52 7.05
C GLY A 96 -1.97 13.01 6.76
N MET A 97 -1.60 12.12 7.69
CA MET A 97 -1.46 10.68 7.37
C MET A 97 -2.77 9.91 7.27
N PHE A 98 -3.82 10.33 7.99
CA PHE A 98 -5.14 9.67 7.94
C PHE A 98 -6.12 10.50 7.12
N ARG A 99 -7.09 9.85 6.48
CA ARG A 99 -8.21 10.58 5.88
C ARG A 99 -9.16 11.06 7.00
N ARG A 100 -10.07 11.99 6.68
CA ARG A 100 -11.06 12.46 7.65
C ARG A 100 -11.90 11.28 8.15
N LYS A 101 -12.13 11.22 9.46
CA LYS A 101 -12.93 10.16 10.07
C LYS A 101 -14.36 10.15 9.50
N PRO A 102 -14.90 8.99 9.09
CA PRO A 102 -16.30 8.90 8.72
C PRO A 102 -17.19 9.20 9.93
N LYS A 103 -18.36 9.81 9.69
CA LYS A 103 -19.39 10.03 10.74
C LYS A 103 -20.28 8.79 10.90
N ARG A 104 -19.70 7.62 11.13
CA ARG A 104 -20.45 6.41 11.52
C ARG A 104 -20.46 6.28 13.05
N PRO A 105 -21.53 5.74 13.65
CA PRO A 105 -21.58 5.46 15.08
C PRO A 105 -20.44 4.54 15.48
N VAL A 106 -19.76 4.84 16.58
CA VAL A 106 -18.56 4.10 17.02
C VAL A 106 -18.87 3.04 18.07
N THR A 107 -20.09 3.02 18.62
CA THR A 107 -20.51 2.04 19.62
C THR A 107 -21.87 1.45 19.27
N LEU A 108 -22.13 0.19 19.65
CA LEU A 108 -23.42 -0.47 19.42
C LEU A 108 -24.63 0.30 20.00
N PRO A 109 -24.57 0.92 21.19
CA PRO A 109 -25.65 1.77 21.69
C PRO A 109 -25.94 2.97 20.78
N GLU A 110 -24.92 3.59 20.17
CA GLU A 110 -25.13 4.67 19.20
C GLU A 110 -25.82 4.17 17.92
N VAL A 111 -25.48 2.95 17.47
CA VAL A 111 -26.15 2.30 16.32
C VAL A 111 -27.64 2.09 16.62
N LEU A 112 -27.95 1.51 17.78
CA LEU A 112 -29.33 1.24 18.20
C LEU A 112 -30.17 2.52 18.36
N GLU A 113 -29.58 3.59 18.92
CA GLU A 113 -30.28 4.87 19.05
C GLU A 113 -30.50 5.53 17.67
N LYS A 114 -29.50 5.47 16.78
CA LYS A 114 -29.58 6.00 15.42
C LYS A 114 -30.69 5.30 14.62
N HIS A 115 -30.81 3.99 14.75
CA HIS A 115 -31.72 3.14 13.99
C HIS A 115 -32.93 2.63 14.78
N LYS A 116 -33.34 3.35 15.82
CA LYS A 116 -34.44 2.95 16.73
C LYS A 116 -35.78 2.61 16.08
N LYS A 117 -36.03 3.10 14.86
CA LYS A 117 -37.24 2.78 14.08
C LYS A 117 -37.20 1.38 13.48
N ALA A 118 -36.01 0.87 13.18
CA ALA A 118 -35.76 -0.47 12.65
C ALA A 118 -35.02 -1.31 13.69
N LYS A 119 -35.46 -1.22 14.95
CA LYS A 119 -34.75 -1.80 16.09
C LYS A 119 -34.54 -3.32 15.94
N SER A 120 -35.57 -4.06 15.56
CA SER A 120 -35.49 -5.52 15.38
C SER A 120 -34.51 -5.93 14.28
N PHE A 121 -34.51 -5.22 13.15
CA PHE A 121 -33.54 -5.45 12.08
C PHE A 121 -32.12 -5.08 12.53
N THR A 122 -31.97 -3.98 13.26
CA THR A 122 -30.66 -3.54 13.77
C THR A 122 -30.09 -4.54 14.78
N GLU A 123 -30.90 -5.03 15.71
CA GLU A 123 -30.52 -6.08 16.66
C GLU A 123 -30.14 -7.38 15.93
N GLY A 124 -30.96 -7.82 14.96
CA GLY A 124 -30.63 -8.99 14.15
C GLY A 124 -29.33 -8.84 13.36
N ALA A 125 -29.08 -7.67 12.76
CA ALA A 125 -27.85 -7.39 12.03
C ALA A 125 -26.62 -7.41 12.96
N ILE A 126 -26.75 -6.88 14.18
CA ILE A 126 -25.70 -6.96 15.22
C ILE A 126 -25.46 -8.42 15.58
N ASP A 127 -26.51 -9.19 15.88
CA ASP A 127 -26.41 -10.58 16.31
C ASP A 127 -25.76 -11.46 15.23
N ALA A 128 -26.15 -11.28 13.97
CA ALA A 128 -25.56 -11.98 12.84
C ALA A 128 -24.09 -11.58 12.60
N SER A 129 -23.75 -10.30 12.75
CA SER A 129 -22.37 -9.83 12.66
C SER A 129 -21.51 -10.41 13.78
N LEU A 130 -22.04 -10.46 15.00
CA LEU A 130 -21.36 -11.01 16.16
C LEU A 130 -21.20 -12.54 16.06
N ALA A 131 -22.14 -13.25 15.45
CA ALA A 131 -22.02 -14.70 15.25
C ALA A 131 -20.80 -15.11 14.42
N ALA A 132 -20.24 -14.20 13.64
CA ALA A 132 -18.99 -14.39 12.90
C ALA A 132 -17.75 -14.42 13.80
N LEU A 133 -17.86 -13.92 15.03
CA LEU A 133 -16.73 -13.83 15.95
C LEU A 133 -16.52 -15.13 16.72
N PRO A 134 -15.26 -15.47 17.03
CA PRO A 134 -14.95 -16.57 17.94
C PRO A 134 -15.68 -16.45 19.28
N ALA A 135 -16.15 -17.59 19.80
CA ALA A 135 -16.93 -17.64 21.03
C ALA A 135 -16.24 -17.02 22.26
N HIS A 136 -14.90 -16.97 22.28
CA HIS A 136 -14.15 -16.36 23.38
C HIS A 136 -14.27 -14.83 23.41
N ILE A 137 -14.51 -14.17 22.26
CA ILE A 137 -14.79 -12.73 22.14
C ILE A 137 -16.25 -12.47 22.58
N LEU A 138 -17.16 -13.39 22.23
CA LEU A 138 -18.59 -13.31 22.53
C LEU A 138 -18.96 -13.68 23.97
N ALA A 139 -18.00 -14.00 24.84
CA ALA A 139 -18.28 -14.49 26.20
C ALA A 139 -19.13 -13.52 27.05
N SER A 140 -19.18 -12.24 26.68
CA SER A 140 -20.00 -11.19 27.30
C SER A 140 -21.29 -10.85 26.54
N VAL A 141 -21.43 -11.29 25.28
CA VAL A 141 -22.58 -10.95 24.41
C VAL A 141 -23.34 -12.22 24.07
N ARG A 142 -24.31 -12.56 24.93
CA ARG A 142 -25.24 -13.67 24.67
C ARG A 142 -26.30 -13.23 23.68
N THR A 143 -26.36 -13.89 22.55
CA THR A 143 -27.55 -13.89 21.70
C THR A 143 -28.11 -15.30 21.67
N GLU A 144 -29.42 -15.41 21.85
CA GLU A 144 -30.16 -16.60 21.43
C GLU A 144 -29.89 -16.77 19.92
N SER A 145 -29.69 -18.00 19.45
CA SER A 145 -29.25 -18.36 18.08
C SER A 145 -29.39 -17.22 17.05
N PRO A 146 -28.30 -16.74 16.44
CA PRO A 146 -28.35 -15.60 15.53
C PRO A 146 -29.36 -15.85 14.40
N PRO A 147 -30.09 -14.81 13.95
CA PRO A 147 -31.03 -14.96 12.84
C PRO A 147 -30.27 -15.42 11.60
N GLY A 148 -30.88 -16.33 10.83
CA GLY A 148 -30.32 -16.73 9.54
C GLY A 148 -30.35 -15.57 8.54
N GLU A 149 -29.65 -15.72 7.42
CA GLU A 149 -29.65 -14.73 6.33
C GLU A 149 -31.06 -14.44 5.78
N GLU A 150 -31.88 -15.48 5.67
CA GLU A 150 -33.28 -15.38 5.25
C GLU A 150 -34.11 -14.56 6.25
N ASP A 151 -33.83 -14.72 7.55
CA ASP A 151 -34.50 -13.99 8.62
C ASP A 151 -34.13 -12.51 8.61
N LEU A 152 -32.87 -12.16 8.30
CA LEU A 152 -32.45 -10.76 8.18
C LEU A 152 -33.13 -10.03 7.04
N THR A 153 -33.28 -10.68 5.89
CA THR A 153 -34.01 -10.11 4.76
C THR A 153 -35.48 -9.88 5.13
N ALA A 154 -36.10 -10.85 5.80
CA ALA A 154 -37.47 -10.71 6.30
C ALA A 154 -37.61 -9.58 7.34
N LEU A 155 -36.65 -9.43 8.26
CA LEU A 155 -36.62 -8.37 9.27
C LEU A 155 -36.45 -6.98 8.64
N ARG A 156 -35.63 -6.87 7.59
CA ARG A 156 -35.48 -5.63 6.80
C ARG A 156 -36.82 -5.24 6.18
N ASP A 157 -37.47 -6.18 5.50
CA ASP A 157 -38.74 -5.96 4.81
C ASP A 157 -39.86 -5.62 5.79
N ALA A 158 -39.91 -6.30 6.95
CA ALA A 158 -40.84 -6.00 8.03
C ALA A 158 -40.62 -4.62 8.68
N SER A 159 -39.40 -4.08 8.58
CA SER A 159 -39.04 -2.74 9.03
C SER A 159 -39.26 -1.67 7.96
N GLU A 160 -39.81 -2.05 6.79
CA GLU A 160 -40.03 -1.18 5.63
C GLU A 160 -38.77 -0.47 5.13
N LEU A 161 -37.59 -1.06 5.35
CA LEU A 161 -36.33 -0.49 4.90
C LEU A 161 -36.06 -0.86 3.44
N SER A 162 -35.58 0.10 2.66
CA SER A 162 -34.98 -0.20 1.36
C SER A 162 -33.69 -1.02 1.52
N ALA A 163 -33.27 -1.70 0.46
CA ALA A 163 -31.98 -2.41 0.45
C ALA A 163 -30.80 -1.47 0.79
N SER A 164 -30.86 -0.22 0.32
CA SER A 164 -29.86 0.81 0.63
C SER A 164 -29.83 1.20 2.10
N GLU A 165 -30.99 1.35 2.74
CA GLU A 165 -31.06 1.67 4.17
C GLU A 165 -30.64 0.48 5.02
N GLY A 166 -31.04 -0.75 4.64
CA GLY A 166 -30.60 -1.97 5.29
C GLY A 166 -29.08 -2.16 5.25
N ALA A 167 -28.49 -1.92 4.08
CA ALA A 167 -27.05 -1.84 3.86
C ALA A 167 -26.36 -0.85 4.81
N ASP A 168 -26.91 0.34 4.97
CA ASP A 168 -26.35 1.37 5.85
C ASP A 168 -26.43 0.98 7.34
N VAL A 169 -27.50 0.30 7.77
CA VAL A 169 -27.63 -0.25 9.13
C VAL A 169 -26.58 -1.33 9.39
N ILE A 170 -26.39 -2.28 8.46
CA ILE A 170 -25.36 -3.32 8.57
C ILE A 170 -23.97 -2.69 8.62
N ALA A 171 -23.69 -1.72 7.75
CA ALA A 171 -22.40 -1.02 7.73
C ALA A 171 -22.14 -0.24 9.03
N ASP A 172 -23.17 0.33 9.66
CA ASP A 172 -23.05 1.01 10.96
C ASP A 172 -22.80 0.02 12.11
N ALA A 173 -23.50 -1.13 12.11
CA ALA A 173 -23.28 -2.20 13.09
C ALA A 173 -21.86 -2.78 12.94
N ALA A 174 -21.46 -3.11 11.71
CA ALA A 174 -20.14 -3.62 11.41
C ALA A 174 -19.04 -2.62 11.78
N HIS A 175 -19.24 -1.33 11.52
CA HIS A 175 -18.30 -0.30 11.93
C HIS A 175 -18.10 -0.24 13.44
N ALA A 176 -19.17 -0.30 14.24
CA ALA A 176 -19.07 -0.28 15.69
C ALA A 176 -18.30 -1.51 16.23
N ILE A 177 -18.59 -2.71 15.71
CA ILE A 177 -17.89 -3.94 16.11
C ILE A 177 -16.42 -3.89 15.68
N LEU A 178 -16.14 -3.44 14.45
CA LEU A 178 -14.78 -3.29 13.94
C LEU A 178 -13.93 -2.34 14.79
N VAL A 179 -14.53 -1.24 15.29
CA VAL A 179 -13.83 -0.32 16.20
C VAL A 179 -13.39 -1.04 17.47
N ASP A 180 -14.26 -1.84 18.08
CA ASP A 180 -13.93 -2.59 19.31
C ASP A 180 -12.83 -3.64 19.05
N LEU A 181 -12.90 -4.38 17.92
CA LEU A 181 -11.88 -5.37 17.56
C LEU A 181 -10.51 -4.73 17.27
N ILE A 182 -10.49 -3.57 16.62
CA ILE A 182 -9.24 -2.84 16.35
C ILE A 182 -8.65 -2.27 17.64
N ASP A 183 -9.50 -1.77 18.55
CA ASP A 183 -9.08 -1.29 19.87
C ASP A 183 -8.46 -2.45 20.67
N GLU A 184 -9.08 -3.63 20.66
CA GLU A 184 -8.53 -4.85 21.27
C GLU A 184 -7.20 -5.28 20.64
N ALA A 185 -7.10 -5.29 19.30
CA ALA A 185 -5.86 -5.62 18.60
C ALA A 185 -4.74 -4.63 18.92
N ALA A 186 -5.06 -3.34 19.04
CA ALA A 186 -4.09 -2.32 19.44
C ALA A 186 -3.65 -2.45 20.90
N ASP A 187 -4.53 -2.89 21.80
CA ASP A 187 -4.17 -3.20 23.18
C ASP A 187 -3.27 -4.45 23.24
N ALA A 188 -3.57 -5.48 22.44
CA ALA A 188 -2.71 -6.66 22.28
C ALA A 188 -1.33 -6.30 21.70
N ALA A 189 -1.24 -5.31 20.82
CA ALA A 189 0.04 -4.79 20.29
C ALA A 189 1.00 -4.23 21.35
N GLU A 190 0.54 -4.01 22.60
CA GLU A 190 1.36 -3.54 23.71
C GLU A 190 2.02 -4.67 24.53
N GLY A 191 1.76 -5.94 24.22
CA GLY A 191 2.45 -7.07 24.86
C GLY A 191 1.74 -8.43 24.82
N GLY A 192 0.72 -8.59 23.98
CA GLY A 192 -0.08 -9.80 23.79
C GLY A 192 -0.02 -10.36 22.36
N PRO A 193 -0.89 -11.32 22.01
CA PRO A 193 -0.91 -11.97 20.70
C PRO A 193 -1.58 -11.11 19.63
N THR A 194 -0.92 -10.05 19.17
CA THR A 194 -1.46 -9.10 18.16
C THR A 194 -2.02 -9.77 16.91
N MET A 195 -1.33 -10.81 16.41
CA MET A 195 -1.72 -11.49 15.17
C MET A 195 -3.04 -12.27 15.30
N GLU A 196 -3.32 -12.83 16.48
CA GLU A 196 -4.59 -13.50 16.75
C GLU A 196 -5.74 -12.48 16.74
N ALA A 197 -5.55 -11.35 17.43
CA ALA A 197 -6.53 -10.27 17.46
C ALA A 197 -6.78 -9.66 16.06
N LEU A 198 -5.73 -9.46 15.26
CA LEU A 198 -5.87 -9.02 13.86
C LEU A 198 -6.57 -10.07 12.99
N GLY A 199 -6.33 -11.36 13.24
CA GLY A 199 -7.08 -12.45 12.60
C GLY A 199 -8.60 -12.33 12.83
N HIS A 200 -9.01 -11.91 14.03
CA HIS A 200 -10.42 -11.65 14.33
C HIS A 200 -10.97 -10.45 13.54
N VAL A 201 -10.20 -9.37 13.41
CA VAL A 201 -10.57 -8.20 12.59
C VAL A 201 -10.81 -8.62 11.12
N PHE A 202 -9.91 -9.44 10.55
CA PHE A 202 -10.02 -9.89 9.16
C PHE A 202 -11.15 -10.89 8.95
N GLY A 203 -11.29 -11.88 9.84
CA GLY A 203 -12.39 -12.84 9.79
C GLY A 203 -13.73 -12.13 9.85
N PHE A 204 -13.89 -11.21 10.80
CA PHE A 204 -15.09 -10.39 10.92
C PHE A 204 -15.37 -9.56 9.67
N THR A 205 -14.35 -8.88 9.11
CA THR A 205 -14.52 -8.02 7.94
C THR A 205 -15.01 -8.81 6.73
N ARG A 206 -14.48 -10.02 6.50
CA ARG A 206 -14.92 -10.90 5.41
C ARG A 206 -16.37 -11.36 5.60
N THR A 207 -16.72 -11.84 6.79
CA THR A 207 -18.10 -12.28 7.07
C THR A 207 -19.10 -11.13 7.03
N ALA A 208 -18.72 -9.92 7.49
CA ALA A 208 -19.56 -8.75 7.38
C ALA A 208 -19.79 -8.33 5.92
N ALA A 209 -18.80 -8.50 5.04
CA ALA A 209 -18.94 -8.27 3.61
C ALA A 209 -19.88 -9.29 2.95
N GLU A 210 -19.77 -10.57 3.32
CA GLU A 210 -20.68 -11.63 2.85
C GLU A 210 -22.12 -11.34 3.31
N LEU A 211 -22.31 -10.99 4.58
CA LEU A 211 -23.62 -10.60 5.13
C LEU A 211 -24.22 -9.41 4.39
N PHE A 212 -23.39 -8.42 4.08
CA PHE A 212 -23.79 -7.24 3.33
C PHE A 212 -24.27 -7.61 1.92
N ASP A 213 -23.50 -8.42 1.18
CA ASP A 213 -23.84 -8.85 -0.18
C ASP A 213 -25.14 -9.66 -0.22
N THR A 214 -25.39 -10.47 0.82
CA THR A 214 -26.62 -11.25 0.95
C THR A 214 -27.83 -10.36 1.23
N VAL A 215 -27.74 -9.42 2.18
CA VAL A 215 -28.89 -8.59 2.59
C VAL A 215 -29.16 -7.44 1.61
N ALA A 216 -28.14 -6.95 0.92
CA ALA A 216 -28.24 -5.79 0.04
C ALA A 216 -27.49 -5.98 -1.29
N PRO A 217 -27.88 -6.98 -2.11
CA PRO A 217 -27.18 -7.31 -3.34
C PRO A 217 -27.18 -6.13 -4.32
N GLY A 218 -26.00 -5.80 -4.84
CA GLY A 218 -25.81 -4.71 -5.81
C GLY A 218 -25.85 -3.30 -5.22
N VAL A 219 -25.93 -3.16 -3.90
CA VAL A 219 -25.82 -1.86 -3.24
C VAL A 219 -24.36 -1.52 -3.01
N SER A 220 -23.93 -0.32 -3.44
CA SER A 220 -22.60 0.18 -3.13
C SER A 220 -22.66 1.07 -1.89
N ILE A 221 -21.92 0.69 -0.83
CA ILE A 221 -21.75 1.53 0.36
C ILE A 221 -20.37 2.19 0.39
N LYS A 222 -20.28 3.27 1.18
CA LYS A 222 -18.99 3.84 1.57
C LYS A 222 -18.22 2.81 2.39
N PRO A 223 -16.93 2.55 2.07
CA PRO A 223 -16.09 1.63 2.82
C PRO A 223 -16.13 1.93 4.31
N VAL A 224 -16.24 0.86 5.10
CA VAL A 224 -16.14 0.94 6.55
C VAL A 224 -14.67 1.17 6.90
N THR A 225 -14.39 2.25 7.62
CA THR A 225 -13.04 2.59 8.07
C THR A 225 -13.06 2.95 9.55
N TYR A 226 -11.96 2.73 10.24
CA TYR A 226 -11.82 2.91 11.68
C TYR A 226 -12.11 4.35 12.11
N GLY A 227 -13.18 4.51 12.90
CA GLY A 227 -13.61 5.78 13.47
C GLY A 227 -13.25 5.99 14.95
N GLY A 228 -12.59 5.02 15.60
CA GLY A 228 -12.41 4.96 17.05
C GLY A 228 -11.42 5.99 17.62
N LYS A 229 -11.03 5.79 18.89
CA LYS A 229 -10.29 6.78 19.68
C LYS A 229 -8.77 6.57 19.70
N LEU A 230 -8.26 5.51 19.06
CA LEU A 230 -6.83 5.24 19.04
C LEU A 230 -6.04 6.41 18.46
N GLY A 231 -4.93 6.70 19.13
CA GLY A 231 -3.95 7.67 18.65
C GLY A 231 -3.22 7.15 17.43
N LYS A 232 -2.80 8.07 16.56
CA LYS A 232 -1.98 7.80 15.37
C LYS A 232 -0.84 6.81 15.62
N ASN A 233 -0.10 7.00 16.71
CA ASN A 233 1.06 6.16 17.02
C ASN A 233 0.67 4.71 17.32
N ARG A 234 -0.50 4.46 17.93
CA ARG A 234 -0.99 3.10 18.23
C ARG A 234 -1.43 2.41 16.95
N LEU A 235 -2.13 3.12 16.06
CA LEU A 235 -2.51 2.62 14.73
C LEU A 235 -1.29 2.32 13.87
N GLU A 236 -0.31 3.21 13.86
CA GLU A 236 0.97 3.01 13.15
C GLU A 236 1.74 1.80 13.69
N LYS A 237 1.75 1.63 15.03
CA LYS A 237 2.38 0.46 15.67
C LYS A 237 1.66 -0.84 15.30
N LEU A 238 0.33 -0.86 15.33
CA LEU A 238 -0.47 -2.02 14.94
C LEU A 238 -0.20 -2.40 13.48
N TYR A 239 -0.22 -1.42 12.58
CA TYR A 239 0.07 -1.64 11.16
C TYR A 239 1.50 -2.11 10.91
N SER A 240 2.50 -1.49 11.55
CA SER A 240 3.92 -1.90 11.40
C SER A 240 4.19 -3.30 11.94
N GLN A 241 3.58 -3.71 13.05
CA GLN A 241 3.67 -5.09 13.55
C GLN A 241 3.10 -6.09 12.56
N TYR A 242 1.98 -5.76 11.91
CA TYR A 242 1.39 -6.63 10.92
C TYR A 242 2.25 -6.72 9.64
N VAL A 243 2.77 -5.60 9.15
CA VAL A 243 3.67 -5.58 7.98
C VAL A 243 4.99 -6.33 8.26
N ALA A 244 5.46 -6.29 9.50
CA ALA A 244 6.62 -7.06 9.92
C ALA A 244 6.36 -8.57 10.01
N SER A 245 5.09 -8.99 9.98
CA SER A 245 4.73 -10.40 9.90
C SER A 245 4.87 -10.93 8.48
N ASP A 246 5.24 -12.20 8.32
CA ASP A 246 5.41 -12.86 7.01
C ASP A 246 4.09 -13.09 6.23
N SER A 247 3.00 -12.38 6.56
CA SER A 247 1.65 -12.59 6.01
C SER A 247 1.16 -11.35 5.24
N PRO A 248 1.58 -11.16 3.99
CA PRO A 248 1.26 -9.96 3.22
C PRO A 248 -0.20 -9.89 2.71
N GLU A 249 -0.95 -11.00 2.76
CA GLU A 249 -2.23 -11.15 2.05
C GLU A 249 -3.28 -10.10 2.46
N ASP A 250 -3.27 -9.66 3.72
CA ASP A 250 -4.28 -8.74 4.26
C ASP A 250 -3.76 -7.32 4.56
N VAL A 251 -2.55 -6.98 4.09
CA VAL A 251 -1.93 -5.66 4.34
C VAL A 251 -2.78 -4.53 3.77
N GLU A 252 -3.25 -4.67 2.53
CA GLU A 252 -4.09 -3.67 1.85
C GLU A 252 -5.44 -3.50 2.55
N MET A 253 -6.04 -4.61 3.01
CA MET A 253 -7.29 -4.58 3.77
C MET A 253 -7.07 -3.84 5.10
N LEU A 254 -6.02 -4.17 5.85
CA LEU A 254 -5.70 -3.47 7.09
C LEU A 254 -5.43 -1.97 6.85
N GLN A 255 -4.67 -1.64 5.81
CA GLN A 255 -4.39 -0.25 5.43
C GLN A 255 -5.70 0.52 5.18
N SER A 256 -6.63 -0.08 4.43
CA SER A 256 -7.94 0.48 4.12
C SER A 256 -8.79 0.65 5.38
N LEU A 257 -8.89 -0.39 6.22
CA LEU A 257 -9.63 -0.37 7.48
C LEU A 257 -9.09 0.71 8.42
N LEU A 258 -7.77 0.82 8.58
CA LEU A 258 -7.15 1.84 9.43
C LEU A 258 -7.14 3.24 8.79
N ASN A 259 -7.62 3.36 7.55
CA ASN A 259 -7.70 4.60 6.80
C ASN A 259 -6.33 5.29 6.61
N ILE A 260 -5.29 4.49 6.44
CA ILE A 260 -3.92 4.93 6.23
C ILE A 260 -3.74 5.28 4.74
N LYS A 261 -3.23 6.49 4.46
CA LYS A 261 -2.91 6.89 3.08
C LYS A 261 -1.73 6.10 2.54
N ASP A 262 -1.72 5.82 1.25
CA ASP A 262 -0.66 5.05 0.56
C ASP A 262 0.74 5.59 0.89
N ALA A 263 0.96 6.91 0.75
CA ALA A 263 2.24 7.53 1.08
C ALA A 263 2.66 7.40 2.57
N ALA A 264 1.71 7.18 3.48
CA ALA A 264 2.00 6.89 4.88
C ALA A 264 2.29 5.41 5.09
N ALA A 265 1.52 4.53 4.44
CA ALA A 265 1.76 3.09 4.43
C ALA A 265 3.14 2.75 3.88
N ASP A 266 3.52 3.32 2.74
CA ASP A 266 4.84 3.15 2.12
C ASP A 266 5.98 3.52 3.07
N ARG A 267 5.84 4.63 3.81
CA ARG A 267 6.84 5.07 4.80
C ARG A 267 6.95 4.09 5.97
N ILE A 268 5.82 3.58 6.43
CA ILE A 268 5.82 2.58 7.51
C ILE A 268 6.47 1.30 7.02
N ASN A 269 6.13 0.84 5.81
CA ASN A 269 6.72 -0.36 5.20
C ASN A 269 8.24 -0.21 5.03
N GLN A 270 8.72 0.92 4.51
CA GLN A 270 10.15 1.21 4.40
C GLN A 270 10.86 1.17 5.76
N LYS A 271 10.23 1.75 6.79
CA LYS A 271 10.78 1.75 8.15
C LYS A 271 10.87 0.31 8.69
N VAL A 272 9.83 -0.49 8.54
CA VAL A 272 9.82 -1.90 8.97
C VAL A 272 10.91 -2.70 8.26
N ILE A 273 11.09 -2.51 6.96
CA ILE A 273 12.16 -3.16 6.19
C ILE A 273 13.54 -2.74 6.73
N MET A 274 13.78 -1.46 6.96
CA MET A 274 15.05 -0.98 7.53
C MET A 274 15.30 -1.50 8.94
N ASP A 275 14.28 -1.53 9.79
CA ASP A 275 14.36 -2.05 11.16
C ASP A 275 14.71 -3.55 11.15
N SER A 276 14.07 -4.32 10.26
CA SER A 276 14.36 -5.76 10.08
C SER A 276 15.78 -6.00 9.54
N LEU A 277 16.25 -5.21 8.56
CA LEU A 277 17.63 -5.30 8.07
C LEU A 277 18.66 -4.98 9.17
N MET A 278 18.39 -3.96 10.00
CA MET A 278 19.26 -3.62 11.13
C MET A 278 19.25 -4.70 12.21
N GLU A 279 18.13 -5.39 12.42
CA GLU A 279 18.05 -6.52 13.35
C GLU A 279 18.87 -7.71 12.85
N MET A 280 18.72 -8.08 11.57
CA MET A 280 19.57 -9.11 10.95
C MET A 280 21.05 -8.76 11.06
N MET A 281 21.44 -7.50 10.83
CA MET A 281 22.83 -7.06 10.98
C MET A 281 23.37 -7.16 12.41
N LYS A 282 22.52 -7.06 13.44
CA LYS A 282 22.94 -7.23 14.83
C LYS A 282 23.19 -8.69 15.18
N ASP A 283 22.49 -9.60 14.50
CA ASP A 283 22.59 -11.04 14.73
C ASP A 283 23.74 -11.68 13.93
N VAL A 284 24.28 -10.99 12.92
CA VAL A 284 25.53 -11.43 12.26
C VAL A 284 26.70 -11.23 13.20
N ASP A 285 27.48 -12.29 13.43
CA ASP A 285 28.67 -12.23 14.27
C ASP A 285 29.64 -11.17 13.71
N PRO A 286 30.12 -10.22 14.53
CA PRO A 286 31.12 -9.24 14.12
C PRO A 286 32.33 -9.87 13.40
N ALA A 287 32.71 -11.10 13.74
CA ALA A 287 33.80 -11.82 13.08
C ALA A 287 33.47 -12.25 11.64
N GLU A 288 32.21 -12.59 11.35
CA GLU A 288 31.74 -12.87 9.98
C GLU A 288 31.57 -11.58 9.18
N LEU A 289 31.16 -10.49 9.83
CA LEU A 289 31.14 -9.13 9.26
C LEU A 289 32.54 -8.60 8.92
N GLU A 290 33.57 -8.94 9.72
CA GLU A 290 34.98 -8.67 9.41
C GLU A 290 35.45 -9.50 8.19
N GLY A 291 35.04 -10.77 8.09
CA GLY A 291 35.35 -11.63 6.94
C GLY A 291 34.69 -11.19 5.62
N LEU A 292 33.57 -10.48 5.71
CA LEU A 292 32.85 -9.88 4.57
C LEU A 292 33.30 -8.44 4.26
N GLY A 293 34.31 -7.90 4.95
CA GLY A 293 34.83 -6.54 4.73
C GLY A 293 33.88 -5.42 5.18
N MET A 294 32.84 -5.72 5.98
CA MET A 294 31.90 -4.72 6.50
C MET A 294 32.27 -4.19 7.90
N GLY A 295 33.15 -4.87 8.64
CA GLY A 295 33.59 -4.47 9.98
C GLY A 295 34.22 -3.08 10.04
N ASP A 296 34.97 -2.68 9.01
CA ASP A 296 35.63 -1.36 8.93
C ASP A 296 34.68 -0.19 8.63
N LEU A 297 33.42 -0.47 8.27
CA LEU A 297 32.45 0.57 7.94
C LEU A 297 31.59 1.05 9.11
N PHE A 298 31.43 0.24 10.16
CA PHE A 298 30.51 0.50 11.26
C PHE A 298 31.13 0.50 12.66
N GLY A 299 32.46 0.41 12.76
CA GLY A 299 33.18 0.51 14.03
C GLY A 299 32.97 1.86 14.74
N PRO A 300 32.89 1.90 16.09
CA PRO A 300 32.56 3.08 16.90
C PRO A 300 33.63 4.20 16.91
N GLY A 301 34.57 4.16 15.96
CA GLY A 301 35.62 5.14 15.73
C GLY A 301 35.61 5.79 14.33
N GLY A 302 34.58 5.55 13.49
CA GLY A 302 34.49 6.03 12.10
C GLY A 302 34.43 7.56 11.88
N ALA A 303 34.78 8.36 12.89
CA ALA A 303 34.88 9.82 12.82
C ALA A 303 36.33 10.34 12.67
N GLY A 304 37.35 9.49 12.52
CA GLY A 304 38.73 9.96 12.51
C GLY A 304 39.72 9.12 11.71
N GLY A 305 39.94 9.50 10.45
CA GLY A 305 41.29 9.61 9.91
C GLY A 305 42.02 8.33 9.46
N ALA A 306 42.25 8.28 8.14
CA ALA A 306 43.53 8.00 7.48
C ALA A 306 44.18 6.61 7.65
N GLY A 307 44.23 5.89 6.51
CA GLY A 307 45.39 5.05 6.19
C GLY A 307 45.05 3.59 5.92
N GLY A 308 44.66 3.29 4.69
CA GLY A 308 44.46 1.92 4.21
C GLY A 308 44.03 1.93 2.76
N ALA A 309 44.98 2.17 1.87
CA ALA A 309 44.81 1.98 0.44
C ALA A 309 44.93 0.47 0.18
N ASP A 310 43.81 -0.20 -0.04
CA ASP A 310 43.65 -1.24 -1.07
C ASP A 310 42.15 -1.52 -1.19
N GLY A 311 41.65 -1.41 -2.43
CA GLY A 311 40.25 -1.20 -2.73
C GLY A 311 39.42 -2.47 -2.68
N GLU A 312 38.29 -2.40 -1.98
CA GLU A 312 37.15 -3.31 -2.18
C GLU A 312 35.81 -2.57 -1.93
N GLY A 313 34.99 -2.55 -2.98
CA GLY A 313 33.53 -2.47 -2.95
C GLY A 313 32.86 -1.13 -2.61
N MET A 314 32.62 -0.30 -3.63
CA MET A 314 31.39 0.50 -3.68
C MET A 314 30.21 -0.46 -3.95
N PRO A 315 29.00 -0.26 -3.38
CA PRO A 315 27.83 -1.08 -3.72
C PRO A 315 27.33 -0.87 -5.16
N PHE A 316 27.92 0.09 -5.87
CA PHE A 316 27.74 0.35 -7.28
C PHE A 316 29.09 0.29 -7.96
N SER A 317 29.19 -0.48 -9.03
CA SER A 317 30.35 -0.45 -9.89
C SER A 317 30.47 0.94 -10.54
N PRO A 318 31.67 1.38 -10.96
CA PRO A 318 31.83 2.58 -11.78
C PRO A 318 30.89 2.61 -12.99
N ASP A 319 30.60 1.43 -13.56
CA ASP A 319 29.69 1.25 -14.69
C ASP A 319 28.22 1.58 -14.33
N ASP A 320 27.78 1.28 -13.09
CA ASP A 320 26.43 1.62 -12.63
C ASP A 320 26.24 3.13 -12.46
N ILE A 321 27.26 3.82 -11.93
CA ILE A 321 27.27 5.28 -11.79
C ILE A 321 27.27 5.93 -13.19
N GLN A 322 28.06 5.39 -14.12
CA GLN A 322 28.11 5.89 -15.49
C GLN A 322 26.77 5.68 -16.20
N GLY A 323 26.15 4.49 -16.07
CA GLY A 323 24.83 4.21 -16.64
C GLY A 323 23.75 5.16 -16.14
N MET A 324 23.81 5.57 -14.87
CA MET A 324 22.90 6.56 -14.31
C MET A 324 23.15 7.99 -14.83
N VAL A 325 24.42 8.39 -14.95
CA VAL A 325 24.81 9.69 -15.53
C VAL A 325 24.34 9.76 -16.99
N ASP A 326 24.51 8.69 -17.75
CA ASP A 326 24.12 8.61 -19.15
C ASP A 326 22.60 8.64 -19.32
N ALA A 327 21.85 7.94 -18.45
CA ALA A 327 20.39 7.99 -18.45
C ALA A 327 19.84 9.39 -18.14
N LEU A 328 20.40 10.08 -17.14
CA LEU A 328 20.02 11.45 -16.81
C LEU A 328 20.40 12.44 -17.93
N LYS A 329 21.59 12.33 -18.51
CA LYS A 329 22.02 13.15 -19.66
C LYS A 329 21.09 12.95 -20.86
N THR A 330 20.74 11.71 -21.15
CA THR A 330 19.85 11.36 -22.27
C THR A 330 18.46 11.95 -22.05
N ALA A 331 17.88 11.76 -20.86
CA ALA A 331 16.56 12.30 -20.54
C ALA A 331 16.50 13.84 -20.54
N LEU A 332 17.60 14.51 -20.15
CA LEU A 332 17.72 15.98 -20.25
C LEU A 332 17.91 16.44 -21.71
N ALA A 333 18.74 15.74 -22.49
CA ALA A 333 19.03 16.10 -23.88
C ALA A 333 17.82 15.90 -24.82
N GLU A 334 17.01 14.87 -24.56
CA GLU A 334 15.77 14.61 -25.29
C GLU A 334 14.65 15.59 -24.92
N GLY A 335 14.88 16.49 -23.96
CA GLY A 335 13.87 17.41 -23.44
C GLY A 335 12.75 16.67 -22.69
N GLU A 336 12.98 15.42 -22.32
CA GLU A 336 12.04 14.64 -21.52
C GLU A 336 12.00 15.13 -20.08
N LEU A 337 13.04 15.79 -19.57
CA LEU A 337 13.05 16.33 -18.22
C LEU A 337 13.32 17.83 -18.22
N ASP A 338 12.47 18.57 -17.51
CA ASP A 338 12.74 19.98 -17.20
C ASP A 338 13.76 20.06 -16.07
N LYS A 339 14.84 20.82 -16.27
CA LYS A 339 15.92 20.98 -15.29
C LYS A 339 15.39 21.46 -13.93
N ALA A 340 14.38 22.33 -13.93
CA ALA A 340 13.78 22.84 -12.70
C ALA A 340 12.97 21.77 -11.93
N GLU A 341 12.28 20.87 -12.64
CA GLU A 341 11.57 19.73 -12.02
C GLU A 341 12.56 18.72 -11.44
N VAL A 342 13.62 18.37 -12.20
CA VAL A 342 14.69 17.47 -11.74
C VAL A 342 15.42 18.04 -10.53
N ARG A 343 15.78 19.32 -10.56
CA ARG A 343 16.40 20.01 -9.42
C ARG A 343 15.52 19.94 -8.18
N LYS A 344 14.21 20.14 -8.34
CA LYS A 344 13.25 20.10 -7.24
C LYS A 344 13.13 18.69 -6.65
N GLU A 345 12.99 17.66 -7.48
CA GLU A 345 12.86 16.27 -7.02
C GLU A 345 14.15 15.74 -6.40
N LEU A 346 15.32 16.07 -6.96
CA LEU A 346 16.61 15.78 -6.35
C LEU A 346 16.73 16.50 -5.00
N SER A 347 16.43 17.80 -4.93
CA SER A 347 16.51 18.57 -3.68
C SER A 347 15.59 18.02 -2.60
N GLU A 348 14.35 17.68 -2.94
CA GLU A 348 13.37 17.10 -2.03
C GLU A 348 13.82 15.73 -1.50
N SER A 349 14.38 14.89 -2.37
CA SER A 349 14.82 13.54 -2.00
C SER A 349 16.09 13.55 -1.14
N PHE A 350 17.06 14.41 -1.47
CA PHE A 350 18.26 14.57 -0.66
C PHE A 350 17.94 15.24 0.69
N SER A 351 17.02 16.22 0.70
CA SER A 351 16.60 16.86 1.95
C SER A 351 15.93 15.86 2.91
N GLN A 352 15.21 14.86 2.40
CA GLN A 352 14.66 13.76 3.20
C GLN A 352 15.75 12.89 3.83
N LEU A 353 16.93 12.80 3.20
CA LEU A 353 18.11 12.11 3.72
C LEU A 353 19.01 13.01 4.58
N GLY A 354 18.58 14.25 4.87
CA GLY A 354 19.34 15.21 5.68
C GLY A 354 20.55 15.82 4.97
N MET A 355 20.60 15.78 3.64
CA MET A 355 21.67 16.33 2.82
C MET A 355 21.10 17.33 1.80
N ASP A 356 21.82 18.40 1.47
CA ASP A 356 21.42 19.30 0.39
C ASP A 356 22.30 19.10 -0.87
N LEU A 357 21.76 19.43 -2.04
CA LEU A 357 22.49 19.32 -3.32
C LEU A 357 23.83 20.08 -3.35
N PRO A 358 23.97 21.27 -2.74
CA PRO A 358 25.25 21.96 -2.68
C PRO A 358 26.29 21.21 -1.86
N THR A 359 25.92 20.65 -0.70
CA THR A 359 26.81 19.84 0.15
C THR A 359 27.23 18.57 -0.58
N LEU A 360 26.28 17.94 -1.28
CA LEU A 360 26.50 16.80 -2.15
C LEU A 360 27.56 17.06 -3.20
N THR A 361 27.37 18.11 -3.99
CA THR A 361 28.25 18.51 -5.08
C THR A 361 29.65 18.84 -4.57
N SER A 362 29.72 19.52 -3.42
CA SER A 362 30.98 19.86 -2.75
C SER A 362 31.74 18.61 -2.28
N ALA A 363 31.03 17.61 -1.75
CA ALA A 363 31.63 16.36 -1.31
C ALA A 363 32.19 15.52 -2.48
N LEU A 364 31.51 15.50 -3.63
CA LEU A 364 31.99 14.85 -4.85
C LEU A 364 33.22 15.57 -5.43
N LYS A 365 33.23 16.91 -5.44
CA LYS A 365 34.41 17.71 -5.84
C LYS A 365 35.65 17.45 -4.98
N SER A 366 35.46 17.04 -3.74
CA SER A 366 36.54 16.79 -2.78
C SER A 366 37.27 15.46 -3.03
N ASN A 367 36.70 14.54 -3.82
CA ASN A 367 37.34 13.29 -4.24
C ASN A 367 37.07 13.03 -5.73
N PRO A 368 37.74 13.78 -6.62
CA PRO A 368 37.45 13.72 -8.05
C PRO A 368 38.03 12.44 -8.67
N THR A 369 37.12 11.57 -9.11
CA THR A 369 37.34 10.53 -10.13
C THR A 369 36.74 10.99 -11.47
N PRO A 370 37.20 10.49 -12.64
CA PRO A 370 36.63 10.85 -13.94
C PRO A 370 35.09 10.76 -13.98
N GLU A 371 34.52 9.72 -13.38
CA GLU A 371 33.09 9.44 -13.34
C GLU A 371 32.36 10.44 -12.43
N THR A 372 32.94 10.77 -11.27
CA THR A 372 32.36 11.79 -10.38
C THR A 372 32.49 13.22 -10.92
N GLN A 373 33.48 13.51 -11.77
CA GLN A 373 33.61 14.83 -12.39
C GLN A 373 32.46 15.11 -13.36
N GLU A 374 32.05 14.09 -14.12
CA GLU A 374 30.89 14.21 -15.01
C GLU A 374 29.58 14.36 -14.22
N LEU A 375 29.41 13.60 -13.14
CA LEU A 375 28.23 13.73 -12.27
C LEU A 375 28.19 15.12 -11.58
N VAL A 376 29.34 15.64 -11.14
CA VAL A 376 29.44 16.99 -10.57
C VAL A 376 29.03 18.03 -11.60
N ALA A 377 29.57 17.97 -12.83
CA ALA A 377 29.23 18.92 -13.88
C ALA A 377 27.73 18.90 -14.20
N LEU A 378 27.13 17.71 -14.22
CA LEU A 378 25.70 17.53 -14.44
C LEU A 378 24.86 18.12 -13.29
N LEU A 379 25.25 17.87 -12.03
CA LEU A 379 24.56 18.43 -10.86
C LEU A 379 24.65 19.95 -10.82
N GLU A 380 25.80 20.52 -11.21
CA GLU A 380 25.96 21.98 -11.34
C GLU A 380 25.07 22.56 -12.44
N ASP A 381 25.02 21.91 -13.61
CA ASP A 381 24.17 22.30 -14.74
C ASP A 381 22.65 22.19 -14.46
N ILE A 382 22.26 21.34 -13.50
CA ILE A 382 20.87 21.23 -12.99
C ILE A 382 20.59 22.31 -11.92
N MET A 383 21.61 22.77 -11.20
CA MET A 383 21.47 23.77 -10.13
C MET A 383 21.48 25.22 -10.64
N GLU A 384 22.17 25.49 -11.74
CA GLU A 384 22.10 26.76 -12.50
C GLU A 384 20.75 26.89 -13.21
#